data_AF-A0A832FV72-F1
#
_entry.id   AF-A0A832FV72-F1
#
_cell.length_a   1.000
_cell.length_b   1.000
_cell.length_c   1.000
_cell.angle_alpha   90.00
_cell.angle_beta   90.00
_cell.angle_gamma   90.00
#
_symmetry.space_group_name_H-M   'P 1'
#
loop_
_entity.id
_entity.type
_entity.pdbx_description
1 polymer ?
#
loop_
_entity_poly.entity_id
_entity_poly.type
_entity_poly.pdbx_seq_one_letter_code
_entity_poly.pdbx_strand_id
1 'polypeptide(L)'
;MIKKIVFILTAVAFTSSLLLYNQLHKPSENKNLVLSERREIPQPPITISARVGGYILNKLTGWTSPFAEVILTSQGLLRKTLADEKGFFAFFYIPVPSNLNEFCLISKDANGLSSFPVCLPPPAENMDLEMENLILSPTLSLENGLIPVGKTVKASGMTLPEINVEVSLFTENQSPLLSFVPSALAFGLPKYQIKTNKNGYFEFSLPAVSPSKNRVFVIAKPSFNDLNLNEIVSPKSNTLTFQALGIIGLLKMLLNNFLKQIIAFLSNKENLNAKIIVFEIFIFLSLVFLFLFKKQKRKKVINRRS
;
A
#
# COMPACT_ATOMS: atom_id res chain seq x y z
N MET A 1 3.07 12.73 54.21
CA MET A 1 1.84 12.01 54.63
C MET A 1 0.62 12.30 53.77
N ILE A 2 0.34 13.56 53.42
CA ILE A 2 -0.89 13.98 52.71
C ILE A 2 -1.09 13.29 51.33
N LYS A 3 -0.02 13.04 50.56
CA LYS A 3 -0.12 12.36 49.26
C LYS A 3 -0.63 10.91 49.32
N LYS A 4 -0.39 10.19 50.43
CA LYS A 4 -0.91 8.81 50.60
C LYS A 4 -2.41 8.78 50.90
N ILE A 5 -2.93 9.81 51.57
CA ILE A 5 -4.36 9.91 51.93
C ILE A 5 -5.22 10.20 50.68
N VAL A 6 -4.73 11.07 49.78
CA VAL A 6 -5.44 11.39 48.52
C VAL A 6 -5.53 10.18 47.57
N PHE A 7 -4.51 9.34 47.54
CA PHE A 7 -4.51 8.14 46.69
C PHE A 7 -5.51 7.07 47.20
N ILE A 8 -5.68 6.95 48.52
CA ILE A 8 -6.64 6.02 49.11
C ILE A 8 -8.08 6.50 48.89
N LEU A 9 -8.34 7.81 49.02
CA LEU A 9 -9.67 8.38 48.77
C LEU A 9 -10.12 8.24 47.31
N THR A 10 -9.20 8.40 46.35
CA THR A 10 -9.51 8.24 44.92
C THR A 10 -9.76 6.77 44.54
N ALA A 11 -9.04 5.83 45.14
CA ALA A 11 -9.28 4.40 44.95
C ALA A 11 -10.66 3.95 45.49
N VAL A 12 -11.09 4.48 46.64
CA VAL A 12 -12.40 4.16 47.24
C VAL A 12 -13.57 4.79 46.46
N ALA A 13 -13.37 5.97 45.85
CA ALA A 13 -14.37 6.57 44.97
C ALA A 13 -14.53 5.79 43.64
N PHE A 14 -13.44 5.19 43.14
CA PHE A 14 -13.48 4.41 41.91
C PHE A 14 -14.12 3.02 42.10
N THR A 15 -13.93 2.39 43.26
CA THR A 15 -14.56 1.08 43.54
C THR A 15 -16.04 1.21 43.89
N SER A 16 -16.47 2.30 44.53
CA SER A 16 -17.88 2.54 44.83
C SER A 16 -18.71 2.89 43.59
N SER A 17 -18.14 3.59 42.61
CA SER A 17 -18.80 3.86 41.32
C SER A 17 -18.96 2.61 40.45
N LEU A 18 -18.00 1.66 40.49
CA LEU A 18 -18.11 0.40 39.76
C LEU A 18 -19.20 -0.53 40.33
N LEU A 19 -19.38 -0.53 41.66
CA LEU A 19 -20.43 -1.30 42.33
C LEU A 19 -21.85 -0.78 42.03
N LEU A 20 -22.01 0.55 41.89
CA LEU A 20 -23.28 1.17 41.51
C LEU A 20 -23.65 0.89 40.05
N TYR A 21 -22.67 0.84 39.15
CA TYR A 21 -22.90 0.52 37.73
C TYR A 21 -23.47 -0.89 37.54
N ASN A 22 -22.95 -1.88 38.28
CA ASN A 22 -23.42 -3.27 38.18
C ASN A 22 -24.80 -3.51 38.80
N GLN A 23 -25.31 -2.63 39.65
CA GLN A 23 -26.68 -2.76 40.20
C GLN A 23 -27.77 -2.21 39.27
N LEU A 24 -27.42 -1.32 38.33
CA LEU A 24 -28.39 -0.68 37.43
C LEU A 24 -28.71 -1.49 36.16
N HIS A 25 -27.95 -2.54 35.86
CA HIS A 25 -28.21 -3.44 34.72
C HIS A 25 -28.61 -4.85 35.19
N LYS A 26 -29.73 -4.96 35.90
CA LYS A 26 -30.47 -6.22 35.95
C LYS A 26 -31.46 -6.24 34.78
N PRO A 27 -31.33 -7.19 33.83
CA PRO A 27 -32.31 -7.34 32.75
C PRO A 27 -33.67 -7.70 33.35
N SER A 28 -34.69 -6.94 32.94
CA SER A 28 -36.09 -7.16 33.30
C SER A 28 -36.56 -8.49 32.70
N GLU A 29 -36.82 -9.46 33.57
CA GLU A 29 -37.37 -10.76 33.23
C GLU A 29 -38.89 -10.62 33.03
N ASN A 30 -39.29 -10.29 31.80
CA ASN A 30 -40.69 -10.11 31.45
C ASN A 30 -41.35 -11.48 31.18
N LYS A 31 -41.97 -12.06 32.22
CA LYS A 31 -42.76 -13.29 32.12
C LYS A 31 -44.16 -12.99 31.57
N ASN A 32 -44.25 -12.84 30.25
CA ASN A 32 -45.54 -12.93 29.57
C ASN A 32 -45.85 -14.41 29.29
N LEU A 33 -46.85 -14.92 29.99
CA LEU A 33 -47.42 -16.25 29.80
C LEU A 33 -48.21 -16.25 28.48
N VAL A 34 -47.55 -16.62 27.39
CA VAL A 34 -48.19 -16.83 26.08
C VAL A 34 -48.77 -18.24 26.07
N LEU A 35 -50.10 -18.36 25.99
CA LEU A 35 -50.80 -19.60 25.67
C LEU A 35 -50.34 -20.05 24.27
N SER A 36 -49.44 -21.02 24.23
CA SER A 36 -48.90 -21.57 22.99
C SER A 36 -49.90 -22.56 22.40
N GLU A 37 -50.57 -22.13 21.32
CA GLU A 37 -51.31 -23.01 20.43
C GLU A 37 -50.31 -23.92 19.72
N ARG A 38 -50.36 -25.22 20.03
CA ARG A 38 -49.47 -26.22 19.44
C ARG A 38 -49.92 -26.52 18.00
N ARG A 39 -49.48 -25.68 17.07
CA ARG A 39 -49.48 -26.05 15.64
C ARG A 39 -48.38 -27.09 15.44
N GLU A 40 -48.74 -28.30 15.07
CA GLU A 40 -47.80 -29.23 14.46
C GLU A 40 -47.38 -28.62 13.12
N ILE A 41 -46.22 -27.94 13.15
CA ILE A 41 -45.58 -27.45 11.94
C ILE A 41 -45.15 -28.71 11.18
N PRO A 42 -45.61 -28.93 9.93
CA PRO A 42 -45.11 -30.00 9.09
C PRO A 42 -43.59 -29.86 9.03
N GLN A 43 -42.89 -30.80 9.65
CA GLN A 43 -41.43 -30.79 9.64
C GLN A 43 -41.01 -30.98 8.18
N PRO A 44 -40.27 -30.04 7.59
CA PRO A 44 -39.74 -30.25 6.25
C PRO A 44 -38.91 -31.54 6.27
N PRO A 45 -38.94 -32.35 5.20
CA PRO A 45 -38.22 -33.61 5.15
C PRO A 45 -36.75 -33.37 5.48
N ILE A 46 -36.30 -33.94 6.61
CA ILE A 46 -34.91 -33.84 7.06
C ILE A 46 -34.09 -34.69 6.11
N THR A 47 -33.43 -34.04 5.15
CA THR A 47 -32.52 -34.71 4.23
C THR A 47 -31.17 -34.82 4.93
N ILE A 48 -30.85 -36.01 5.45
CA ILE A 48 -29.54 -36.30 6.04
C ILE A 48 -28.60 -36.68 4.89
N SER A 49 -27.75 -35.75 4.45
CA SER A 49 -26.66 -36.04 3.53
C SER A 49 -25.34 -36.12 4.28
N ALA A 50 -24.59 -37.21 4.12
CA ALA A 50 -23.22 -37.35 4.60
C ALA A 50 -22.26 -37.25 3.40
N ARG A 51 -21.35 -36.27 3.42
CA ARG A 51 -20.30 -36.12 2.40
C ARG A 51 -19.01 -36.76 2.90
N VAL A 52 -18.44 -37.65 2.10
CA VAL A 52 -17.15 -38.30 2.39
C VAL A 52 -16.07 -37.60 1.56
N GLY A 53 -15.21 -36.79 2.19
CA GLY A 53 -14.12 -36.07 1.53
C GLY A 53 -14.06 -34.57 1.84
N GLY A 54 -13.13 -33.86 1.20
CA GLY A 54 -13.02 -32.39 1.27
C GLY A 54 -13.98 -31.68 0.30
N TYR A 55 -13.94 -30.34 0.30
CA TYR A 55 -14.74 -29.52 -0.61
C TYR A 55 -14.10 -29.45 -2.00
N ILE A 56 -14.91 -29.21 -3.02
CA ILE A 56 -14.41 -28.98 -4.39
C ILE A 56 -14.83 -27.57 -4.81
N LEU A 57 -13.84 -26.78 -5.21
CA LEU A 57 -14.06 -25.55 -5.95
C LEU A 57 -14.28 -25.95 -7.41
N ASN A 58 -15.56 -26.05 -7.81
CA ASN A 58 -15.96 -26.53 -9.14
C ASN A 58 -15.42 -25.61 -10.22
N LYS A 59 -15.60 -24.30 -10.03
CA LYS A 59 -15.24 -23.28 -11.01
C LYS A 59 -14.81 -21.98 -10.34
N LEU A 60 -13.65 -21.47 -10.72
CA LEU A 60 -13.19 -20.12 -10.38
C LEU A 60 -12.75 -19.45 -11.68
N THR A 61 -13.47 -18.41 -12.11
CA THR A 61 -13.15 -17.68 -13.34
C THR A 61 -13.01 -16.19 -13.11
N GLY A 62 -12.20 -15.55 -13.93
CA GLY A 62 -11.95 -14.13 -13.82
C GLY A 62 -11.15 -13.54 -14.97
N TRP A 63 -10.76 -12.29 -14.78
CA TRP A 63 -10.17 -11.39 -15.76
C TRP A 63 -8.93 -10.69 -15.17
N THR A 64 -7.85 -10.65 -15.93
CA THR A 64 -6.57 -9.97 -15.59
C THR A 64 -5.87 -9.47 -16.86
N SER A 65 -4.58 -9.12 -16.81
CA SER A 65 -3.83 -8.77 -18.01
C SER A 65 -3.61 -9.98 -18.94
N PRO A 66 -3.60 -9.77 -20.27
CA PRO A 66 -3.34 -10.83 -21.25
C PRO A 66 -2.06 -11.61 -20.93
N PHE A 67 -2.12 -12.94 -21.08
CA PHE A 67 -1.00 -13.85 -20.87
C PHE A 67 -0.38 -13.87 -19.46
N ALA A 68 -1.08 -13.33 -18.45
CA ALA A 68 -0.59 -13.35 -17.07
C ALA A 68 -0.63 -14.76 -16.45
N GLU A 69 0.35 -15.07 -15.62
CA GLU A 69 0.31 -16.23 -14.73
C GLU A 69 -0.56 -15.88 -13.52
N VAL A 70 -1.67 -16.59 -13.33
CA VAL A 70 -2.55 -16.44 -12.17
C VAL A 70 -2.24 -17.55 -11.18
N ILE A 71 -1.88 -17.14 -9.96
CA ILE A 71 -1.49 -18.02 -8.87
C ILE A 71 -2.59 -17.96 -7.82
N LEU A 72 -3.18 -19.12 -7.54
CA LEU A 72 -4.13 -19.33 -6.47
C LEU A 72 -3.39 -19.94 -5.27
N THR A 73 -3.43 -19.24 -4.14
CA THR A 73 -2.72 -19.63 -2.92
C THR A 73 -3.67 -19.69 -1.72
N SER A 74 -3.57 -20.75 -0.91
CA SER A 74 -4.14 -20.85 0.44
C SER A 74 -3.30 -21.79 1.30
N GLN A 75 -3.66 -21.98 2.57
CA GLN A 75 -3.00 -22.92 3.45
C GLN A 75 -3.12 -24.35 2.87
N GLY A 76 -2.00 -24.90 2.39
CA GLY A 76 -1.96 -26.23 1.77
C GLY A 76 -2.48 -26.31 0.33
N LEU A 77 -2.81 -25.17 -0.30
CA LEU A 77 -3.28 -25.11 -1.69
C LEU A 77 -2.39 -24.15 -2.49
N LEU A 78 -1.79 -24.67 -3.56
CA LEU A 78 -1.09 -23.88 -4.57
C LEU A 78 -1.48 -24.38 -5.96
N ARG A 79 -2.04 -23.48 -6.78
CA ARG A 79 -2.40 -23.74 -8.16
C ARG A 79 -2.00 -22.58 -9.04
N LYS A 80 -1.73 -22.86 -10.31
CA LYS A 80 -1.37 -21.87 -11.32
C LYS A 80 -2.17 -22.12 -12.59
N THR A 81 -2.52 -21.05 -13.27
CA THR A 81 -3.11 -21.07 -14.61
C THR A 81 -2.59 -19.87 -15.41
N LEU A 82 -2.82 -19.87 -16.72
CA LEU A 82 -2.46 -18.75 -17.59
C LEU A 82 -3.73 -18.07 -18.08
N ALA A 83 -3.72 -16.75 -18.09
CA ALA A 83 -4.75 -15.96 -18.75
C ALA A 83 -4.59 -16.02 -20.28
N ASP A 84 -5.70 -15.99 -21.01
CA ASP A 84 -5.70 -15.96 -22.46
C ASP A 84 -5.34 -14.57 -23.02
N GLU A 85 -5.46 -14.40 -24.34
CA GLU A 85 -5.20 -13.13 -25.06
C GLU A 85 -6.15 -11.99 -24.66
N LYS A 86 -7.34 -12.32 -24.11
CA LYS A 86 -8.31 -11.35 -23.60
C LYS A 86 -8.14 -11.11 -22.10
N GLY A 87 -7.25 -11.85 -21.45
CA GLY A 87 -7.02 -11.79 -20.00
C GLY A 87 -7.95 -12.69 -19.19
N PHE A 88 -8.74 -13.56 -19.81
CA PHE A 88 -9.60 -14.50 -19.11
C PHE A 88 -8.78 -15.65 -18.52
N PHE A 89 -9.07 -16.05 -17.29
CA PHE A 89 -8.48 -17.21 -16.64
C PHE A 89 -9.54 -18.06 -15.95
N ALA A 90 -9.23 -19.35 -15.80
CA ALA A 90 -10.11 -20.29 -15.12
C ALA A 90 -9.32 -21.34 -14.34
N PHE A 91 -9.90 -21.76 -13.21
CA PHE A 91 -9.55 -22.97 -12.51
C PHE A 91 -10.80 -23.85 -12.36
N PHE A 92 -10.61 -25.16 -12.49
CA PHE A 92 -11.69 -26.14 -12.41
C PHE A 92 -11.35 -27.25 -11.43
N TYR A 93 -12.37 -27.76 -10.74
CA TYR A 93 -12.31 -28.95 -9.88
C TYR A 93 -11.11 -28.96 -8.93
N ILE A 94 -10.90 -27.86 -8.20
CA ILE A 94 -9.80 -27.79 -7.24
C ILE A 94 -10.24 -28.44 -5.94
N PRO A 95 -9.55 -29.48 -5.44
CA PRO A 95 -9.80 -30.01 -4.11
C PRO A 95 -9.34 -28.99 -3.07
N VAL A 96 -10.25 -28.65 -2.16
CA VAL A 96 -10.06 -27.63 -1.12
C VAL A 96 -9.99 -28.33 0.25
N PRO A 97 -8.97 -28.04 1.07
CA PRO A 97 -8.86 -28.61 2.41
C PRO A 97 -10.03 -28.19 3.30
N SER A 98 -10.41 -29.04 4.25
CA SER A 98 -11.59 -28.83 5.11
C SER A 98 -11.48 -27.61 6.03
N ASN A 99 -10.26 -27.15 6.30
CA ASN A 99 -9.93 -25.99 7.13
C ASN A 99 -9.45 -24.80 6.28
N LEU A 100 -10.12 -24.53 5.15
CA LEU A 100 -9.80 -23.38 4.32
C LEU A 100 -10.15 -22.09 5.06
N ASN A 101 -9.15 -21.22 5.24
CA ASN A 101 -9.37 -19.85 5.67
C ASN A 101 -9.69 -19.01 4.42
N GLU A 102 -8.79 -18.11 4.03
CA GLU A 102 -8.86 -17.37 2.78
C GLU A 102 -8.03 -18.04 1.69
N PHE A 103 -8.41 -17.81 0.44
CA PHE A 103 -7.53 -18.06 -0.70
C PHE A 103 -7.33 -16.76 -1.46
N CYS A 104 -6.09 -16.51 -1.86
CA CYS A 104 -5.69 -15.30 -2.53
C CYS A 104 -5.28 -15.61 -3.97
N LEU A 105 -5.69 -14.73 -4.88
CA LEU A 105 -5.30 -14.72 -6.27
C LEU A 105 -4.26 -13.62 -6.47
N ILE A 106 -3.13 -13.99 -7.05
CA ILE A 106 -2.09 -13.05 -7.48
C ILE A 106 -1.89 -13.28 -8.97
N SER A 107 -1.88 -12.20 -9.75
CA SER A 107 -1.47 -12.28 -11.15
C SER A 107 -0.05 -11.75 -11.33
N LYS A 108 0.72 -12.42 -12.18
CA LYS A 108 2.03 -11.99 -12.63
C LYS A 108 1.93 -11.67 -14.12
N ASP A 109 2.08 -10.40 -14.48
CA ASP A 109 1.91 -9.95 -15.87
C ASP A 109 3.02 -10.46 -16.81
N ALA A 110 2.89 -10.16 -18.10
CA ALA A 110 3.87 -10.57 -19.12
C ALA A 110 5.27 -9.98 -18.91
N ASN A 111 5.41 -8.90 -18.12
CA ASN A 111 6.68 -8.31 -17.72
C ASN A 111 7.23 -8.91 -16.41
N GLY A 112 6.52 -9.85 -15.81
CA GLY A 112 6.89 -10.49 -14.57
C GLY A 112 6.57 -9.70 -13.31
N LEU A 113 5.76 -8.64 -13.39
CA LEU A 113 5.33 -7.86 -12.24
C LEU A 113 4.12 -8.51 -11.57
N SER A 114 4.14 -8.57 -10.24
CA SER A 114 3.02 -9.11 -9.46
C SER A 114 1.98 -8.04 -9.15
N SER A 115 0.71 -8.41 -9.26
CA SER A 115 -0.44 -7.62 -8.84
C SER A 115 -0.60 -7.62 -7.31
N PHE A 116 -1.45 -6.74 -6.79
CA PHE A 116 -1.88 -6.83 -5.39
C PHE A 116 -2.80 -8.06 -5.21
N PRO A 117 -2.63 -8.87 -4.14
CA PRO A 117 -3.44 -10.06 -3.94
C PRO A 117 -4.92 -9.73 -3.78
N VAL A 118 -5.77 -10.50 -4.45
CA VAL A 118 -7.23 -10.49 -4.27
C VAL A 118 -7.59 -11.69 -3.42
N CYS A 119 -7.81 -11.48 -2.12
CA CYS A 119 -8.17 -12.53 -1.19
C CYS A 119 -9.69 -12.65 -1.09
N LEU A 120 -10.16 -13.89 -1.20
CA LEU A 120 -11.56 -14.24 -1.15
C LEU A 120 -11.84 -14.93 0.19
N PRO A 121 -13.00 -14.67 0.81
CA PRO A 121 -13.36 -15.29 2.06
C PRO A 121 -13.50 -16.81 1.89
N PRO A 122 -13.42 -17.57 3.00
CA PRO A 122 -13.74 -19.00 2.97
C PRO A 122 -15.12 -19.24 2.33
N PRO A 123 -15.27 -20.34 1.56
CA PRO A 123 -16.57 -20.82 1.15
C PRO A 123 -17.50 -21.01 2.35
N ALA A 124 -18.81 -20.81 2.16
CA ALA A 124 -19.79 -21.27 3.13
C ALA A 124 -19.73 -22.81 3.24
N GLU A 125 -19.92 -23.33 4.46
CA GLU A 125 -19.83 -24.77 4.73
C GLU A 125 -20.81 -25.59 3.88
N ASN A 126 -20.38 -26.78 3.46
CA ASN A 126 -21.20 -27.81 2.79
C ASN A 126 -21.69 -27.52 1.37
N MET A 127 -21.10 -26.56 0.65
CA MET A 127 -21.45 -26.28 -0.75
C MET A 127 -20.24 -26.35 -1.67
N ASP A 128 -20.44 -26.87 -2.88
CA ASP A 128 -19.48 -26.69 -3.95
C ASP A 128 -19.47 -25.21 -4.34
N LEU A 129 -18.27 -24.65 -4.50
CA LEU A 129 -18.13 -23.22 -4.78
C LEU A 129 -17.97 -22.99 -6.27
N GLU A 130 -18.76 -22.05 -6.80
CA GLU A 130 -18.59 -21.48 -8.12
C GLU A 130 -18.43 -19.97 -7.97
N MET A 131 -17.32 -19.43 -8.45
CA MET A 131 -17.07 -17.99 -8.50
C MET A 131 -16.73 -17.59 -9.92
N GLU A 132 -17.38 -16.53 -10.37
CA GLU A 132 -17.24 -16.05 -11.73
C GLU A 132 -16.99 -14.56 -11.76
N ASN A 133 -16.41 -14.11 -12.88
CA ASN A 133 -16.20 -12.69 -13.16
C ASN A 133 -15.32 -11.96 -12.13
N LEU A 134 -14.38 -12.66 -11.51
CA LEU A 134 -13.40 -12.04 -10.62
C LEU A 134 -12.48 -11.13 -11.42
N ILE A 135 -12.24 -9.90 -10.96
CA ILE A 135 -11.31 -8.98 -11.61
C ILE A 135 -10.08 -8.83 -10.73
N LEU A 136 -8.90 -9.17 -11.27
CA LEU A 136 -7.65 -9.02 -10.54
C LEU A 136 -7.13 -7.58 -10.63
N SER A 137 -6.35 -7.19 -9.61
CA SER A 137 -5.78 -5.84 -9.58
C SER A 137 -4.78 -5.62 -10.72
N PRO A 138 -4.67 -4.40 -11.26
CA PRO A 138 -3.62 -4.06 -12.23
C PRO A 138 -2.22 -4.18 -11.62
N THR A 139 -1.23 -4.44 -12.47
CA THR A 139 0.17 -4.23 -12.10
C THR A 139 0.54 -2.76 -12.30
N LEU A 140 1.50 -2.27 -11.50
CA LEU A 140 2.00 -0.91 -11.62
C LEU A 140 3.50 -0.90 -11.31
N SER A 141 4.24 -0.19 -12.12
CA SER A 141 5.68 0.04 -12.00
C SER A 141 6.00 1.51 -12.19
N LEU A 142 7.12 1.93 -11.61
CA LEU A 142 7.62 3.28 -11.68
C LEU A 142 9.09 3.23 -12.11
N GLU A 143 9.45 4.04 -13.10
CA GLU A 143 10.83 4.09 -13.60
C GLU A 143 11.81 4.58 -12.54
N ASN A 144 11.41 5.59 -11.75
CA ASN A 144 12.25 6.13 -10.68
C ASN A 144 11.41 6.68 -9.51
N GLY A 145 11.78 6.32 -8.28
CA GLY A 145 11.16 6.82 -7.06
C GLY A 145 11.61 8.23 -6.65
N LEU A 146 12.70 8.76 -7.21
CA LEU A 146 13.23 10.09 -6.89
C LEU A 146 13.27 10.97 -8.15
N ILE A 147 12.52 12.07 -8.13
CA ILE A 147 12.32 12.92 -9.30
C ILE A 147 12.78 14.34 -8.98
N PRO A 148 13.73 14.92 -9.72
CA PRO A 148 14.02 16.35 -9.60
C PRO A 148 12.78 17.19 -9.94
N VAL A 149 12.53 18.25 -9.16
CA VAL A 149 11.46 19.21 -9.47
C VAL A 149 11.64 19.77 -10.89
N GLY A 150 10.55 19.88 -11.63
CA GLY A 150 10.52 20.30 -13.04
C GLY A 150 10.75 19.17 -14.04
N LYS A 151 11.00 17.93 -13.58
CA LYS A 151 11.02 16.74 -14.42
C LYS A 151 9.75 15.89 -14.24
N THR A 152 9.52 14.99 -15.17
CA THR A 152 8.47 13.97 -15.10
C THR A 152 9.12 12.59 -14.96
N VAL A 153 8.39 11.65 -14.38
CA VAL A 153 8.78 10.23 -14.39
C VAL A 153 7.71 9.41 -15.08
N LYS A 154 8.11 8.36 -15.79
CA LYS A 154 7.20 7.41 -16.40
C LYS A 154 6.73 6.40 -15.36
N ALA A 155 5.41 6.16 -15.34
CA ALA A 155 4.80 5.02 -14.68
C ALA A 155 4.08 4.18 -15.73
N SER A 156 4.12 2.87 -15.57
CA SER A 156 3.53 1.93 -16.51
C SER A 156 3.07 0.65 -15.83
N GLY A 157 2.15 -0.06 -16.45
CA GLY A 157 1.66 -1.33 -15.94
C GLY A 157 0.83 -2.09 -16.96
N MET A 158 0.27 -3.21 -16.51
CA MET A 158 -0.60 -4.06 -17.31
C MET A 158 -1.91 -4.35 -16.57
N THR A 159 -3.00 -4.41 -17.34
CA THR A 159 -4.33 -4.85 -16.89
C THR A 159 -5.12 -5.35 -18.10
N LEU A 160 -6.45 -5.37 -18.04
CA LEU A 160 -7.31 -5.79 -19.15
C LEU A 160 -7.06 -4.97 -20.43
N PRO A 161 -7.24 -5.57 -21.61
CA PRO A 161 -7.06 -4.87 -22.88
C PRO A 161 -8.20 -3.90 -23.17
N GLU A 162 -7.87 -2.78 -23.82
CA GLU A 162 -8.82 -1.77 -24.34
C GLU A 162 -9.80 -1.13 -23.32
N ILE A 163 -9.49 -1.15 -22.02
CA ILE A 163 -10.31 -0.56 -20.95
C ILE A 163 -9.74 0.76 -20.43
N ASN A 164 -10.58 1.50 -19.70
CA ASN A 164 -10.14 2.70 -18.99
C ASN A 164 -9.52 2.33 -17.64
N VAL A 165 -8.41 2.99 -17.33
CA VAL A 165 -7.68 2.89 -16.06
C VAL A 165 -7.74 4.24 -15.39
N GLU A 166 -8.28 4.26 -14.18
CA GLU A 166 -8.27 5.43 -13.32
C GLU A 166 -7.00 5.46 -12.50
N VAL A 167 -6.27 6.56 -12.58
CA VAL A 167 -5.08 6.77 -11.78
C VAL A 167 -5.37 7.76 -10.68
N SER A 168 -5.06 7.37 -9.45
CA SER A 168 -5.24 8.19 -8.26
C SER A 168 -3.88 8.59 -7.69
N LEU A 169 -3.69 9.89 -7.51
CA LEU A 169 -2.46 10.48 -7.02
C LEU A 169 -2.72 11.26 -5.72
N PHE A 170 -1.91 10.99 -4.71
CA PHE A 170 -2.00 11.62 -3.39
C PHE A 170 -0.70 12.32 -3.08
N THR A 171 -0.78 13.59 -2.72
CA THR A 171 0.38 14.40 -2.34
C THR A 171 0.39 14.63 -0.84
N GLU A 172 1.48 14.23 -0.21
CA GLU A 172 1.81 14.55 1.17
C GLU A 172 2.78 15.75 1.12
N ASN A 173 2.26 16.93 1.48
CA ASN A 173 3.07 18.12 1.56
C ASN A 173 4.08 17.95 2.70
N GLN A 174 5.37 17.98 2.35
CA GLN A 174 6.41 18.16 3.34
C GLN A 174 6.36 19.63 3.75
N SER A 175 5.71 19.90 4.88
CA SER A 175 5.72 21.24 5.44
C SER A 175 7.16 21.69 5.69
N PRO A 176 7.47 22.98 5.49
CA PRO A 176 8.80 23.49 5.79
C PRO A 176 9.10 23.33 7.28
N LEU A 177 10.41 23.25 7.60
CA LEU A 177 11.10 23.05 8.88
C LEU A 177 10.58 23.81 10.14
N LEU A 178 9.49 24.56 10.05
CA LEU A 178 8.88 25.39 11.10
C LEU A 178 7.38 25.15 11.35
N SER A 179 6.74 24.13 10.77
CA SER A 179 5.34 23.84 11.08
C SER A 179 5.22 23.03 12.39
N PHE A 180 4.93 23.71 13.50
CA PHE A 180 4.50 23.09 14.78
C PHE A 180 3.11 22.43 14.72
N VAL A 181 2.52 22.33 13.53
CA VAL A 181 1.23 21.70 13.28
C VAL A 181 1.47 20.46 12.43
N PRO A 182 1.04 19.26 12.86
CA PRO A 182 1.18 18.05 12.06
C PRO A 182 0.40 18.22 10.76
N SER A 183 1.10 18.14 9.63
CA SER A 183 0.53 18.15 8.29
C SER A 183 -0.22 16.83 8.04
N ALA A 184 -1.45 16.75 8.54
CA ALA A 184 -2.35 15.60 8.37
C ALA A 184 -3.23 15.69 7.11
N LEU A 185 -2.96 16.64 6.20
CA LEU A 185 -3.75 16.83 4.98
C LEU A 185 -3.03 16.23 3.78
N ALA A 186 -3.37 14.98 3.46
CA ALA A 186 -3.15 14.43 2.13
C ALA A 186 -4.15 15.09 1.18
N PHE A 187 -3.67 15.94 0.27
CA PHE A 187 -4.53 16.55 -0.75
C PHE A 187 -4.67 15.55 -1.91
N GLY A 188 -5.90 15.16 -2.23
CA GLY A 188 -6.19 14.32 -3.39
C GLY A 188 -6.03 15.14 -4.67
N LEU A 189 -5.11 14.75 -5.54
CA LEU A 189 -4.96 15.36 -6.85
C LEU A 189 -6.06 14.85 -7.81
N PRO A 190 -6.36 15.59 -8.91
CA PRO A 190 -7.37 15.16 -9.87
C PRO A 190 -7.07 13.76 -10.39
N LYS A 191 -8.12 12.92 -10.41
CA LYS A 191 -8.10 11.59 -11.00
C LYS A 191 -7.96 11.74 -12.51
N TYR A 192 -7.02 11.02 -13.11
CA TYR A 192 -6.86 10.99 -14.57
C TYR A 192 -7.20 9.60 -15.09
N GLN A 193 -7.77 9.57 -16.29
CA GLN A 193 -8.14 8.33 -16.97
C GLN A 193 -7.22 8.13 -18.16
N ILE A 194 -6.71 6.91 -18.30
CA ILE A 194 -5.90 6.47 -19.44
C ILE A 194 -6.53 5.20 -20.00
N LYS A 195 -6.41 4.98 -21.31
CA LYS A 195 -6.94 3.77 -21.94
C LYS A 195 -5.80 2.78 -22.18
N THR A 196 -6.03 1.50 -21.88
CA THR A 196 -5.06 0.44 -22.19
C THR A 196 -5.06 0.13 -23.69
N ASN A 197 -3.92 -0.37 -24.17
CA ASN A 197 -3.83 -0.89 -25.53
C ASN A 197 -4.38 -2.32 -25.63
N LYS A 198 -4.29 -2.92 -26.83
CA LYS A 198 -4.72 -4.29 -27.13
C LYS A 198 -4.03 -5.37 -26.29
N ASN A 199 -2.84 -5.08 -25.77
CA ASN A 199 -2.07 -5.99 -24.94
C ASN A 199 -2.30 -5.74 -23.44
N GLY A 200 -3.22 -4.83 -23.10
CA GLY A 200 -3.48 -4.47 -21.71
C GLY A 200 -2.45 -3.52 -21.09
N TYR A 201 -1.49 -3.03 -21.87
CA TYR A 201 -0.46 -2.11 -21.39
C TYR A 201 -0.99 -0.68 -21.30
N PHE A 202 -0.57 0.03 -20.26
CA PHE A 202 -0.79 1.46 -20.09
C PHE A 202 0.47 2.14 -19.55
N GLU A 203 0.60 3.43 -19.88
CA GLU A 203 1.66 4.29 -19.37
C GLU A 203 1.14 5.72 -19.17
N PHE A 204 1.76 6.43 -18.24
CA PHE A 204 1.47 7.83 -17.97
C PHE A 204 2.68 8.53 -17.35
N SER A 205 2.68 9.87 -17.44
CA SER A 205 3.73 10.71 -16.86
C SER A 205 3.26 11.32 -15.54
N LEU A 206 4.08 11.20 -14.52
CA LEU A 206 3.84 11.79 -13.20
C LEU A 206 4.57 13.14 -13.09
N PRO A 207 3.85 14.25 -12.87
CA PRO A 207 4.47 15.56 -12.75
C PRO A 207 5.10 15.79 -11.37
N ALA A 208 6.31 16.37 -11.34
CA ALA A 208 6.99 16.80 -10.12
C ALA A 208 7.12 18.34 -10.08
N VAL A 209 6.00 19.04 -9.82
CA VAL A 209 5.96 20.51 -9.84
C VAL A 209 6.57 21.13 -8.58
N SER A 210 6.41 20.49 -7.43
CA SER A 210 6.90 20.99 -6.14
C SER A 210 7.51 19.88 -5.28
N PRO A 211 8.45 20.20 -4.36
CA PRO A 211 9.01 19.23 -3.43
C PRO A 211 7.92 18.58 -2.60
N SER A 212 7.74 17.27 -2.77
CA SER A 212 6.60 16.55 -2.19
C SER A 212 6.86 15.05 -2.15
N LYS A 213 6.17 14.35 -1.23
CA LYS A 213 6.11 12.90 -1.23
C LYS A 213 4.75 12.49 -1.78
N ASN A 214 4.75 11.70 -2.85
CA ASN A 214 3.54 11.33 -3.56
C ASN A 214 3.32 9.83 -3.49
N ARG A 215 2.05 9.43 -3.55
CA ARG A 215 1.61 8.04 -3.63
C ARG A 215 0.69 7.89 -4.83
N VAL A 216 0.90 6.85 -5.63
CA VAL A 216 0.11 6.57 -6.82
C VAL A 216 -0.38 5.13 -6.79
N PHE A 217 -1.63 4.93 -7.17
CA PHE A 217 -2.17 3.63 -7.51
C PHE A 217 -3.12 3.76 -8.70
N VAL A 218 -3.43 2.63 -9.31
CA VAL A 218 -4.35 2.55 -10.44
C VAL A 218 -5.48 1.57 -10.16
N ILE A 219 -6.60 1.79 -10.83
CA ILE A 219 -7.80 0.98 -10.79
C ILE A 219 -8.28 0.77 -12.22
N ALA A 220 -8.57 -0.47 -12.62
CA ALA A 220 -9.18 -0.78 -13.89
C ALA A 220 -10.71 -0.64 -13.81
N LYS A 221 -11.28 0.02 -14.83
CA LYS A 221 -12.72 0.23 -15.00
C LYS A 221 -13.18 -0.41 -16.31
N PRO A 222 -13.34 -1.74 -16.33
CA PRO A 222 -13.89 -2.42 -17.49
C PRO A 222 -15.34 -1.98 -17.73
N SER A 223 -15.66 -1.72 -18.99
CA SER A 223 -17.02 -1.49 -19.44
C SER A 223 -17.41 -2.71 -20.27
N PHE A 224 -18.04 -3.69 -19.63
CA PHE A 224 -18.59 -4.85 -20.31
C PHE A 224 -20.00 -4.50 -20.79
N ASN A 225 -20.12 -4.10 -22.05
CA ASN A 225 -21.42 -3.83 -22.68
C ASN A 225 -22.36 -5.04 -22.61
N ASP A 226 -21.81 -6.25 -22.58
CA ASP A 226 -22.58 -7.50 -22.65
C ASP A 226 -23.12 -7.99 -21.29
N LEU A 227 -22.64 -7.45 -20.16
CA LEU A 227 -22.97 -8.00 -18.84
C LEU A 227 -24.02 -7.21 -18.05
N ASN A 228 -24.53 -6.07 -18.56
CA ASN A 228 -25.44 -5.18 -17.80
C ASN A 228 -24.95 -4.85 -16.36
N LEU A 229 -23.66 -5.05 -16.10
CA LEU A 229 -23.02 -4.77 -14.82
C LEU A 229 -22.42 -3.37 -14.93
N ASN A 230 -23.28 -2.38 -14.73
CA ASN A 230 -22.84 -1.01 -14.60
C ASN A 230 -21.92 -0.93 -13.38
N GLU A 231 -20.64 -0.66 -13.62
CA GLU A 231 -19.61 -0.34 -12.60
C GLU A 231 -18.90 -1.52 -11.90
N ILE A 232 -18.48 -2.56 -12.63
CA ILE A 232 -17.44 -3.45 -12.06
C ILE A 232 -16.11 -2.69 -12.04
N VAL A 233 -15.51 -2.59 -10.86
CA VAL A 233 -14.23 -1.92 -10.65
C VAL A 233 -13.23 -2.94 -10.12
N SER A 234 -12.02 -2.94 -10.66
CA SER A 234 -10.98 -3.83 -10.15
C SER A 234 -10.55 -3.42 -8.73
N PRO A 235 -9.99 -4.33 -7.94
CA PRO A 235 -9.21 -3.96 -6.77
C PRO A 235 -8.05 -3.03 -7.16
N LYS A 236 -7.61 -2.22 -6.19
CA LYS A 236 -6.48 -1.29 -6.36
C LYS A 236 -5.18 -2.02 -6.67
N SER A 237 -4.32 -1.42 -7.49
CA SER A 237 -2.95 -1.89 -7.68
C SER A 237 -2.10 -1.71 -6.41
N ASN A 238 -0.86 -2.21 -6.46
CA ASN A 238 0.18 -1.82 -5.53
C ASN A 238 0.31 -0.28 -5.51
N THR A 239 0.35 0.30 -4.30
CA THR A 239 0.55 1.73 -4.13
C THR A 239 2.05 2.02 -4.17
N LEU A 240 2.48 2.73 -5.20
CA LEU A 240 3.87 3.14 -5.35
C LEU A 240 4.09 4.53 -4.78
N THR A 241 5.27 4.76 -4.21
CA THR A 241 5.66 6.04 -3.64
C THR A 241 6.77 6.67 -4.46
N PHE A 242 6.66 7.97 -4.73
CA PHE A 242 7.73 8.73 -5.34
C PHE A 242 7.92 10.06 -4.65
N GLN A 243 9.12 10.62 -4.73
CA GLN A 243 9.47 11.88 -4.08
C GLN A 243 10.00 12.87 -5.11
N ALA A 244 9.36 14.03 -5.16
CA ALA A 244 9.85 15.18 -5.88
C ALA A 244 10.89 15.91 -5.00
N LEU A 245 12.12 16.03 -5.48
CA LEU A 245 13.23 16.66 -4.77
C LEU A 245 13.52 18.05 -5.33
N GLY A 246 13.44 19.06 -4.46
CA GLY A 246 13.98 20.38 -4.77
C GLY A 246 15.51 20.40 -4.76
N ILE A 247 16.11 21.52 -5.16
CA ILE A 247 17.57 21.72 -5.22
C ILE A 247 18.24 21.42 -3.87
N ILE A 248 17.64 21.87 -2.76
CA ILE A 248 18.18 21.62 -1.41
C ILE A 248 18.15 20.12 -1.08
N GLY A 249 17.08 19.42 -1.48
CA GLY A 249 16.96 17.97 -1.29
C GLY A 249 18.01 17.19 -2.08
N LEU A 250 18.24 17.58 -3.34
CA LEU A 250 19.30 17.02 -4.18
C LEU A 250 20.69 17.29 -3.60
N LEU A 251 20.96 18.52 -3.16
CA LEU A 251 22.24 18.88 -2.54
C LEU A 251 22.47 18.09 -1.25
N LYS A 252 21.42 17.92 -0.42
CA LYS A 252 21.48 17.09 0.79
C LYS A 252 21.76 15.62 0.46
N MET A 253 21.14 15.08 -0.57
CA MET A 253 21.39 13.70 -1.02
C MET A 253 22.84 13.52 -1.52
N LEU A 254 23.32 14.47 -2.33
CA LEU A 254 24.70 14.47 -2.83
C LEU A 254 25.69 14.57 -1.67
N LEU A 255 25.49 15.50 -0.74
CA LEU A 255 26.33 15.69 0.44
C LEU A 255 26.32 14.44 1.34
N ASN A 256 25.17 13.81 1.55
CA ASN A 256 25.06 12.60 2.36
C ASN A 256 25.79 11.42 1.72
N ASN A 257 25.65 11.23 0.40
CA ASN A 257 26.37 10.17 -0.32
C ASN A 257 27.88 10.41 -0.31
N PHE A 258 28.31 11.66 -0.50
CA PHE A 258 29.71 12.06 -0.41
C PHE A 258 30.27 11.82 1.00
N LEU A 259 29.55 12.23 2.05
CA LEU A 259 29.93 11.96 3.43
C LEU A 259 30.02 10.46 3.74
N LYS A 260 29.07 9.66 3.26
CA LYS A 260 29.12 8.19 3.42
C LYS A 260 30.35 7.59 2.75
N GLN A 261 30.70 8.05 1.55
CA GLN A 261 31.92 7.58 0.87
C GLN A 261 33.18 7.98 1.65
N ILE A 262 33.25 9.22 2.17
CA ILE A 262 34.36 9.66 3.02
C ILE A 262 34.44 8.79 4.29
N ILE A 263 33.31 8.54 4.96
CA ILE A 263 33.28 7.72 6.18
C ILE A 263 33.68 6.28 5.88
N ALA A 264 33.17 5.67 4.80
CA ALA A 264 33.55 4.31 4.40
C ALA A 264 35.06 4.23 4.09
N PHE A 265 35.59 5.24 3.41
CA PHE A 265 37.01 5.34 3.11
C PHE A 265 37.88 5.51 4.38
N LEU A 266 37.47 6.40 5.30
CA LEU A 266 38.15 6.61 6.59
C LEU A 266 38.00 5.41 7.53
N SER A 267 36.92 4.64 7.42
CA SER A 267 36.67 3.46 8.24
C SER A 267 37.44 2.23 7.74
N ASN A 268 37.90 2.20 6.49
CA ASN A 268 38.69 1.09 5.98
C ASN A 268 40.06 1.06 6.68
N LYS A 269 40.35 -0.02 7.41
CA LYS A 269 41.52 -0.11 8.31
C LYS A 269 42.83 -0.28 7.55
N GLU A 270 42.78 -0.76 6.31
CA GLU A 270 43.98 -1.15 5.54
C GLU A 270 44.67 0.02 4.82
N ASN A 271 44.02 1.19 4.69
CA ASN A 271 44.54 2.30 3.89
C ASN A 271 45.00 3.50 4.74
N LEU A 272 45.97 3.31 5.64
CA LEU A 272 46.53 4.40 6.47
C LEU A 272 47.12 5.56 5.66
N ASN A 273 47.87 5.26 4.59
CA ASN A 273 48.48 6.29 3.75
C ASN A 273 47.43 7.18 3.06
N ALA A 274 46.33 6.57 2.63
CA ALA A 274 45.26 7.28 1.95
C ALA A 274 44.50 8.22 2.91
N LYS A 275 44.40 7.86 4.19
CA LYS A 275 43.83 8.74 5.23
C LYS A 275 44.72 9.97 5.47
N ILE A 276 46.04 9.81 5.47
CA ILE A 276 46.99 10.91 5.64
C ILE A 276 46.86 11.91 4.49
N ILE A 277 46.80 11.43 3.24
CA ILE A 277 46.62 12.29 2.05
C ILE A 277 45.31 13.07 2.11
N VAL A 278 44.19 12.41 2.47
CA VAL A 278 42.90 13.10 2.61
C VAL A 278 42.95 14.16 3.71
N PHE A 279 43.65 13.89 4.82
CA PHE A 279 43.84 14.84 5.91
C PHE A 279 44.68 16.06 5.49
N GLU A 280 45.78 15.85 4.76
CA GLU A 280 46.61 16.93 4.21
C GLU A 280 45.83 17.82 3.22
N ILE A 281 45.06 17.21 2.32
CA ILE A 281 44.20 17.94 1.37
C ILE A 281 43.18 18.79 2.13
N PHE A 282 42.61 18.27 3.22
CA PHE A 282 41.62 19.00 4.03
C PHE A 282 42.25 20.20 4.76
N ILE A 283 43.47 20.05 5.31
CA ILE A 283 44.23 21.15 5.90
C ILE A 283 44.54 22.22 4.86
N PHE A 284 45.02 21.81 3.68
CA PHE A 284 45.36 22.72 2.59
C PHE A 284 44.14 23.53 2.13
N LEU A 285 43.00 22.87 1.90
CA LEU A 285 41.74 23.53 1.53
C LEU A 285 41.26 24.52 2.61
N SER A 286 41.37 24.17 3.88
CA SER A 286 41.04 25.06 5.01
C SER A 286 41.92 26.33 5.04
N LEU A 287 43.22 26.18 4.81
CA LEU A 287 44.17 27.30 4.74
C LEU A 287 43.87 28.23 3.56
N VAL A 288 43.60 27.67 2.38
CA VAL A 288 43.21 28.44 1.19
C VAL A 288 41.91 29.20 1.45
N PHE A 289 40.92 28.56 2.07
CA PHE A 289 39.65 29.20 2.44
C PHE A 289 39.86 30.38 3.41
N LEU A 290 40.65 30.19 4.47
CA LEU A 290 41.00 31.27 5.42
C LEU A 290 41.72 32.44 4.72
N PHE A 291 42.61 32.15 3.78
CA PHE A 291 43.33 33.18 3.01
C PHE A 291 42.38 33.99 2.12
N LEU A 292 41.47 33.33 1.41
CA LEU A 292 40.46 33.98 0.58
C LEU A 292 39.52 34.87 1.39
N PHE A 293 39.08 34.41 2.57
CA PHE A 293 38.23 35.21 3.47
C PHE A 293 38.94 36.43 4.06
N LYS A 294 40.23 36.31 4.41
CA LYS A 294 41.03 37.47 4.83
C LYS A 294 41.15 38.52 3.72
N LYS A 295 41.28 38.10 2.45
CA LYS A 295 41.37 39.02 1.31
C LYS A 295 40.08 39.80 1.08
N GLN A 296 38.92 39.17 1.26
CA GLN A 296 37.63 39.86 1.18
C GLN A 296 37.40 40.88 2.31
N LYS A 297 37.83 40.58 3.55
CA LYS A 297 37.76 41.56 4.65
C LYS A 297 38.59 42.82 4.38
N ARG A 298 39.78 42.69 3.76
CA ARG A 298 40.62 43.86 3.41
C ARG A 298 39.97 44.76 2.35
N LYS A 299 39.32 44.18 1.33
CA LYS A 299 38.60 44.97 0.31
C LYS A 299 37.41 45.76 0.88
N LYS A 300 36.69 45.21 1.86
CA LYS A 300 35.57 45.91 2.53
C LYS A 300 36.00 47.10 3.40
N VAL A 301 37.23 47.12 3.91
CA VAL A 301 37.74 48.24 4.73
C VAL A 301 38.22 49.41 3.85
N ILE A 302 38.74 49.13 2.66
CA ILE A 302 39.20 50.16 1.71
C ILE A 302 38.01 50.91 1.10
N ASN A 303 36.92 50.22 0.73
CA ASN A 303 35.69 50.84 0.21
C ASN A 303 34.84 51.60 1.26
N ARG A 304 35.22 51.60 2.54
CA ARG A 304 34.58 52.40 3.59
C ARG A 304 35.36 53.67 3.95
N ARG A 305 36.53 53.88 3.34
CA ARG A 305 37.38 55.07 3.52
C ARG A 305 37.50 55.94 2.26
N SER A 306 36.85 55.54 1.17
CA SER A 306 36.54 56.38 0.00
C SER A 306 35.09 56.84 0.10
#